data_AF-A0A517PZJ5-F1
#
_entry.id   AF-A0A517PZJ5-F1
#
_cell.length_a   1.000
_cell.length_b   1.000
_cell.length_c   1.000
_cell.angle_alpha   90.00
_cell.angle_beta   90.00
_cell.angle_gamma   90.00
#
_symmetry.space_group_name_H-M   'P 1'
#
loop_
_entity.id
_entity.type
_entity.pdbx_description
1 polymer ?
#
loop_
_entity_poly.entity_id
_entity_poly.type
_entity_poly.pdbx_seq_one_letter_code
_entity_poly.pdbx_strand_id
1 'polypeptide(L)'
;MNQNKIVINDFSKEKSAQQYAENWPDNPESLNLYENGFQCGGCAFFAPWNQDWGLCCHQKSPHFSETVFEHFTCSSYVNEGWGPHSFTEDVDCHCRCHGENGWK
;
A
#
# COMPACT_ATOMS: atom_id res chain seq x y z
N MET A 1 -8.39 29.41 -3.68
CA MET A 1 -9.17 28.55 -4.59
C MET A 1 -8.66 27.13 -4.37
N ASN A 2 -9.46 26.26 -3.76
CA ASN A 2 -9.01 24.92 -3.36
C ASN A 2 -8.99 24.02 -4.60
N GLN A 3 -7.81 23.60 -5.06
CA GLN A 3 -7.72 22.58 -6.12
C GLN A 3 -7.71 21.22 -5.43
N ASN A 4 -8.87 20.57 -5.35
CA ASN A 4 -8.98 19.16 -5.00
C ASN A 4 -8.37 18.34 -6.15
N LYS A 5 -7.03 18.28 -6.20
CA LYS A 5 -6.29 17.53 -7.20
C LYS A 5 -6.17 16.09 -6.72
N ILE A 6 -6.78 15.16 -7.45
CA ILE A 6 -6.53 13.73 -7.27
C ILE A 6 -5.19 13.43 -7.94
N VAL A 7 -4.22 12.95 -7.17
CA VAL A 7 -2.94 12.48 -7.67
C VAL A 7 -3.07 10.98 -7.85
N ILE A 8 -2.81 10.44 -9.05
CA ILE A 8 -3.04 9.03 -9.37
C ILE A 8 -1.78 8.30 -9.86
N ASN A 9 -0.68 9.02 -10.02
CA ASN A 9 0.55 8.55 -10.65
C ASN A 9 1.81 9.11 -9.98
N ASP A 10 1.66 9.55 -8.74
CA ASP A 10 2.73 10.02 -7.88
C ASP A 10 2.26 9.92 -6.42
N PHE A 11 3.18 10.03 -5.46
CA PHE A 11 2.82 10.18 -4.07
C PHE A 11 1.99 11.43 -3.91
N SER A 12 0.82 11.31 -3.29
CA SER A 12 0.00 12.50 -3.01
C SER A 12 0.58 13.35 -1.88
N LYS A 13 1.57 12.84 -1.12
CA LYS A 13 2.31 13.57 -0.09
C LYS A 13 3.82 13.37 -0.25
N GLU A 14 4.54 14.48 -0.23
CA GLU A 14 6.01 14.51 -0.34
C GLU A 14 6.72 13.72 0.77
N LYS A 15 6.18 13.76 1.99
CA LYS A 15 6.76 13.00 3.12
C LYS A 15 6.80 11.49 2.85
N SER A 16 5.76 10.94 2.22
CA SER A 16 5.68 9.52 1.89
C SER A 16 6.68 9.14 0.81
N ALA A 17 6.90 10.03 -0.17
CA ALA A 17 7.97 9.89 -1.17
C ALA A 17 9.37 9.92 -0.51
N GLN A 18 9.60 10.84 0.42
CA GLN A 18 10.87 10.92 1.16
C GLN A 18 11.12 9.66 1.99
N GLN A 19 10.11 9.17 2.71
CA GLN A 19 10.22 7.92 3.46
C GLN A 19 10.64 6.75 2.57
N TYR A 20 10.05 6.65 1.38
CA TYR A 20 10.45 5.61 0.43
C TYR A 20 11.89 5.79 -0.07
N ALA A 21 12.27 7.02 -0.43
CA ALA A 21 13.60 7.34 -0.95
C ALA A 21 14.73 7.17 0.09
N GLU A 22 14.41 7.36 1.37
CA GLU A 22 15.37 7.34 2.48
C GLU A 22 15.30 6.06 3.33
N ASN A 23 14.59 5.03 2.87
CA ASN A 23 14.44 3.75 3.56
C ASN A 23 13.80 3.87 4.97
N TRP A 24 12.72 4.64 5.09
CA TRP A 24 11.93 4.83 6.32
C TRP A 24 12.80 5.16 7.55
N PRO A 25 13.52 6.30 7.56
CA PRO A 25 14.52 6.61 8.60
C PRO A 25 13.93 6.61 10.02
N ASP A 26 12.66 6.98 10.17
CA ASP A 26 11.94 7.03 11.45
C ASP A 26 11.14 5.76 11.78
N ASN A 27 11.02 4.80 10.85
CA ASN A 27 10.17 3.61 10.99
C ASN A 27 10.89 2.36 10.43
N PRO A 28 11.97 1.89 11.09
CA PRO A 28 12.79 0.77 10.59
C PRO A 28 12.02 -0.55 10.43
N GLU A 29 10.90 -0.72 11.14
CA GLU A 29 10.00 -1.86 10.94
C GLU A 29 9.36 -1.87 9.54
N SER A 30 9.12 -0.69 8.95
CA SER A 30 8.61 -0.59 7.58
C SER A 30 9.68 -1.01 6.57
N LEU A 31 10.95 -0.64 6.79
CA LEU A 31 12.04 -1.13 5.96
C LEU A 31 12.14 -2.66 6.03
N ASN A 32 12.03 -3.25 7.22
CA ASN A 32 12.07 -4.70 7.38
C ASN A 32 10.91 -5.38 6.64
N LEU A 33 9.69 -4.83 6.69
CA LEU A 33 8.56 -5.33 5.90
C LEU A 33 8.88 -5.29 4.39
N TYR A 34 9.39 -4.15 3.91
CA TYR A 34 9.78 -3.98 2.51
C TYR A 34 10.84 -4.99 2.06
N GLU A 35 11.89 -5.19 2.87
CA GLU A 35 12.96 -6.15 2.58
C GLU A 35 12.48 -7.61 2.58
N ASN A 36 11.41 -7.92 3.32
CA ASN A 36 10.74 -9.23 3.27
C ASN A 36 9.71 -9.36 2.14
N GLY A 37 9.60 -8.36 1.26
CA GLY A 37 8.68 -8.38 0.12
C GLY A 37 7.24 -7.97 0.46
N PHE A 38 6.99 -7.45 1.67
CA PHE A 38 5.68 -6.93 2.06
C PHE A 38 5.51 -5.50 1.57
N GLN A 39 4.79 -5.37 0.47
CA GLN A 39 4.62 -4.15 -0.31
C GLN A 39 3.14 -3.78 -0.41
N CYS A 40 2.83 -2.49 -0.51
CA CYS A 40 1.47 -1.96 -0.54
C CYS A 40 0.59 -2.66 -1.60
N GLY A 41 1.11 -3.03 -2.76
CA GLY A 41 0.38 -3.81 -3.77
C GLY A 41 -0.09 -5.19 -3.30
N GLY A 42 0.51 -5.73 -2.23
CA GLY A 42 0.08 -6.95 -1.56
C GLY A 42 -0.78 -6.73 -0.30
N CYS A 43 -1.10 -5.47 0.03
CA CYS A 43 -1.85 -5.13 1.24
C CYS A 43 -3.36 -5.26 1.01
N ALA A 44 -4.08 -5.81 1.98
CA ALA A 44 -5.54 -5.95 1.95
C ALA A 44 -6.31 -4.63 1.74
N PHE A 45 -5.66 -3.49 1.94
CA PHE A 45 -6.26 -2.15 1.89
C PHE A 45 -5.70 -1.27 0.76
N PHE A 46 -5.00 -1.84 -0.21
CA PHE A 46 -4.54 -1.12 -1.38
C PHE A 46 -5.62 -1.11 -2.46
N ALA A 47 -6.00 0.08 -2.92
CA ALA A 47 -6.93 0.24 -4.02
C ALA A 47 -6.20 0.79 -5.25
N PRO A 48 -5.87 -0.06 -6.26
CA PRO A 48 -5.06 0.36 -7.39
C PRO A 48 -5.77 1.42 -8.25
N TRP A 49 -5.03 2.45 -8.62
CA TRP A 49 -5.39 3.39 -9.69
C TRP A 49 -4.91 2.90 -11.05
N ASN A 50 -3.71 2.32 -11.08
CA ASN A 50 -3.03 1.78 -12.25
C ASN A 50 -2.01 0.72 -11.79
N GLN A 51 -1.05 0.39 -12.66
CA GLN A 51 -0.05 -0.65 -12.42
C GLN A 51 0.95 -0.32 -11.32
N ASP A 52 1.22 0.97 -11.04
CA ASP A 52 2.27 1.36 -10.11
C ASP A 52 1.70 2.03 -8.85
N TRP A 53 0.49 2.58 -8.91
CA TRP A 53 -0.04 3.48 -7.91
C TRP A 53 -1.43 3.08 -7.43
N GLY A 54 -1.71 3.33 -6.16
CA GLY A 54 -3.01 3.09 -5.56
C GLY A 54 -3.27 3.94 -4.32
N LEU A 55 -4.52 3.96 -3.88
CA LEU A 55 -4.97 4.63 -2.66
C LEU A 55 -4.78 3.71 -1.46
N CYS A 56 -4.26 4.25 -0.35
CA CYS A 56 -4.33 3.57 0.93
C CYS A 56 -5.70 3.77 1.58
N CYS A 57 -6.46 2.68 1.73
CA CYS A 57 -7.80 2.69 2.33
C CYS A 57 -7.81 2.28 3.81
N HIS A 58 -6.64 2.01 4.41
CA HIS A 58 -6.56 1.57 5.80
C HIS A 58 -6.66 2.76 6.76
N GLN A 59 -7.78 2.91 7.48
CA GLN A 59 -8.01 4.08 8.35
C GLN A 59 -6.98 4.26 9.47
N LYS A 60 -6.42 3.16 9.99
CA LYS A 60 -5.33 3.18 10.98
C LYS A 60 -3.95 3.51 10.40
N SER A 61 -3.79 3.49 9.06
CA SER A 61 -2.52 3.82 8.42
C SER A 61 -2.24 5.32 8.49
N PRO A 62 -0.98 5.73 8.72
CA PRO A 62 -0.59 7.13 8.59
C PRO A 62 -0.78 7.67 7.15
N HIS A 63 -0.92 6.77 6.17
CA HIS A 63 -1.13 7.09 4.76
C HIS A 63 -2.59 7.03 4.32
N PHE A 64 -3.55 6.89 5.24
CA PHE A 64 -4.97 6.83 4.88
C PHE A 64 -5.35 7.99 3.95
N SER A 65 -6.03 7.67 2.84
CA SER A 65 -6.42 8.59 1.77
C SER A 65 -5.27 9.19 0.93
N GLU A 66 -4.06 8.65 1.04
CA GLU A 66 -2.94 9.01 0.17
C GLU A 66 -2.81 8.05 -1.02
N THR A 67 -2.41 8.60 -2.16
CA THR A 67 -1.87 7.82 -3.27
C THR A 67 -0.43 7.45 -2.94
N VAL A 68 -0.12 6.16 -3.00
CA VAL A 68 1.16 5.55 -2.68
C VAL A 68 1.60 4.60 -3.79
N PHE A 69 2.91 4.40 -3.90
CA PHE A 69 3.52 3.47 -4.83
C PHE A 69 3.25 2.01 -4.39
N GLU A 70 3.04 1.08 -5.32
CA GLU A 70 2.73 -0.31 -4.98
C GLU A 70 3.87 -1.01 -4.22
N HIS A 71 5.12 -0.68 -4.50
CA HIS A 71 6.27 -1.21 -3.75
C HIS A 71 6.56 -0.45 -2.45
N PHE A 72 5.75 0.55 -2.07
CA PHE A 72 5.85 1.18 -0.77
C PHE A 72 5.42 0.22 0.36
N THR A 73 5.61 0.58 1.62
CA THR A 73 5.05 -0.16 2.76
C THR A 73 4.92 0.74 3.98
N CYS A 74 4.19 0.28 4.99
CA CYS A 74 4.01 1.01 6.25
C CYS A 74 3.72 0.06 7.41
N SER A 75 3.78 0.58 8.63
CA SER A 75 3.53 -0.17 9.88
C SER A 75 2.10 -0.71 10.02
N SER A 76 1.13 -0.24 9.22
CA SER A 76 -0.25 -0.75 9.18
C SER A 76 -0.51 -1.74 8.05
N TYR A 77 0.54 -2.36 7.52
CA TYR A 77 0.43 -3.36 6.46
C TYR A 77 -0.39 -4.58 6.93
N VAL A 78 -1.30 -5.05 6.08
CA VAL A 78 -2.10 -6.27 6.29
C VAL A 78 -1.88 -7.17 5.08
N ASN A 79 -1.17 -8.28 5.28
CA ASN A 79 -0.80 -9.16 4.19
C ASN A 79 -2.01 -9.90 3.62
N GLU A 80 -2.33 -9.66 2.35
CA GLU A 80 -3.30 -10.46 1.59
C GLU A 80 -2.69 -11.02 0.29
N GLY A 81 -1.54 -10.49 -0.14
CA GLY A 81 -0.89 -10.82 -1.39
C GLY A 81 -1.43 -9.99 -2.56
N TRP A 82 -0.92 -10.27 -3.75
CA TRP A 82 -1.14 -9.47 -4.98
C TRP A 82 -2.46 -9.78 -5.69
N GLY A 83 -3.40 -10.41 -4.98
CA GLY A 83 -4.71 -10.80 -5.50
C GLY A 83 -5.77 -9.72 -5.26
N PRO A 84 -7.06 -10.09 -5.35
CA PRO A 84 -8.15 -9.22 -4.94
C PRO A 84 -7.99 -8.79 -3.47
N HIS A 85 -8.24 -7.51 -3.20
CA HIS A 85 -8.13 -6.92 -1.88
C HIS A 85 -9.49 -6.87 -1.17
N SER A 86 -9.51 -7.36 0.07
CA SER A 86 -10.71 -7.56 0.87
C SER A 86 -11.13 -6.34 1.70
N PHE A 87 -10.22 -5.38 1.91
CA PHE A 87 -10.41 -4.22 2.78
C PHE A 87 -10.81 -4.58 4.22
N THR A 88 -10.27 -5.69 4.74
CA THR A 88 -10.49 -6.13 6.12
C THR A 88 -9.19 -6.62 6.76
N GLU A 89 -9.12 -6.49 8.08
CA GLU A 89 -8.06 -7.09 8.91
C GLU A 89 -8.36 -8.57 9.22
N ASP A 90 -9.57 -9.05 8.93
CA ASP A 90 -9.99 -10.43 9.17
C ASP A 90 -9.44 -11.40 8.10
N VAL A 91 -8.45 -12.20 8.49
CA VAL A 91 -7.75 -13.15 7.62
C VAL A 91 -8.68 -14.23 7.06
N ASP A 92 -9.77 -14.57 7.75
CA ASP A 92 -10.73 -15.56 7.24
C ASP A 92 -11.52 -15.04 6.02
N CYS A 93 -11.53 -13.72 5.83
CA CYS A 93 -12.14 -13.04 4.69
C CYS A 93 -11.15 -12.71 3.57
N HIS A 94 -9.85 -13.02 3.72
CA HIS A 94 -8.83 -12.75 2.71
C HIS A 94 -8.87 -13.75 1.54
N CYS A 95 -8.42 -13.33 0.35
CA CYS A 95 -8.23 -14.29 -0.75
C CYS A 95 -7.17 -15.32 -0.36
N ARG A 96 -7.56 -16.58 -0.20
CA ARG A 96 -6.63 -17.71 0.00
C ARG A 96 -5.66 -17.94 -1.16
N CYS A 97 -5.93 -17.31 -2.30
CA CYS A 97 -5.09 -17.39 -3.48
C CYS A 97 -3.83 -16.54 -3.39
N HIS A 98 -3.83 -15.44 -2.61
CA HIS A 98 -2.72 -14.48 -2.52
C HIS A 98 -2.21 -13.95 -3.88
N GLY A 99 -3.02 -14.08 -4.96
CA GLY A 99 -2.62 -13.78 -6.33
C GLY A 99 -2.04 -14.95 -7.15
N GLU A 100 -1.86 -16.14 -6.57
CA GLU A 100 -1.22 -17.31 -7.20
C GLU A 100 -1.99 -17.89 -8.42
N ASN A 101 -3.25 -17.48 -8.62
CA ASN A 101 -4.07 -17.92 -9.76
C ASN A 101 -4.38 -16.78 -10.76
N GLY A 102 -3.78 -15.61 -10.61
CA GLY A 102 -3.88 -14.54 -11.59
C GLY A 102 -2.92 -14.81 -12.75
N TRP A 103 -3.49 -15.04 -13.95
CA TRP A 103 -2.80 -15.26 -15.24
C TRP A 103 -2.29 -16.68 -15.52
N LYS A 104 -3.21 -17.55 -15.96
CA LYS A 104 -2.92 -18.58 -16.99
C LYS A 104 -3.80 -18.33 -18.20
#